data_AF-A0A948VRP9-F1
#
_entry.id   AF-A0A948VRP9-F1
#
_cell.length_a   1.000
_cell.length_b   1.000
_cell.length_c   1.000
_cell.angle_alpha   90.00
_cell.angle_beta   90.00
_cell.angle_gamma   90.00
#
_symmetry.space_group_name_H-M   'P 1'
#
loop_
_entity.id
_entity.type
_entity.pdbx_description
1 polymer ?
#
loop_
_entity_poly.entity_id
_entity_poly.type
_entity_poly.pdbx_seq_one_letter_code
_entity_poly.pdbx_strand_id
1 'polypeptide(L)'
;MLGYIILIALQIIVGWFGKDIIASQIPNQGALIDRLVDATCFAVIVWLVGLIGSLVLKSVRRPGAPTLVSALVGALIGAAIILFLPDLLRALPAEINRGFIPLAGAILGYLVRR
;
A
#
# COMPACT_ATOMS: atom_id res chain seq x y z
N MET A 1 5.73 -6.99 20.38
CA MET A 1 6.09 -6.03 19.32
C MET A 1 6.73 -6.68 18.10
N LEU A 2 7.51 -7.77 18.26
CA LEU A 2 8.13 -8.49 17.15
C LEU A 2 7.15 -8.88 16.03
N GLY A 3 5.97 -9.41 16.36
CA GLY A 3 4.94 -9.74 15.35
C GLY A 3 4.51 -8.56 14.49
N TYR A 4 4.45 -7.34 15.03
CA TYR A 4 4.11 -6.15 14.24
C TYR A 4 5.24 -5.72 13.31
N ILE A 5 6.49 -5.87 13.73
CA ILE A 5 7.66 -5.58 12.90
C ILE A 5 7.70 -6.56 11.72
N ILE A 6 7.50 -7.85 12.00
CA ILE A 6 7.42 -8.90 10.97
C ILE A 6 6.26 -8.60 10.02
N LEU A 7 5.09 -8.20 10.53
CA LEU A 7 3.94 -7.86 9.70
C LEU A 7 4.24 -6.70 8.74
N ILE A 8 4.85 -5.62 9.23
CA ILE A 8 5.20 -4.46 8.40
C ILE A 8 6.23 -4.87 7.33
N ALA A 9 7.24 -5.65 7.69
CA ALA A 9 8.20 -6.18 6.72
C ALA A 9 7.50 -7.02 5.63
N LEU A 10 6.57 -7.89 6.04
CA LEU A 10 5.80 -8.71 5.10
C LEU A 10 4.91 -7.85 4.19
N GLN A 11 4.26 -6.81 4.73
CA GLN A 11 3.43 -5.88 3.95
C GLN A 11 4.26 -5.13 2.91
N ILE A 12 5.48 -4.71 3.24
CA ILE A 12 6.39 -4.06 2.28
C ILE A 12 6.79 -5.04 1.17
N ILE A 13 7.26 -6.24 1.54
CA ILE A 13 7.71 -7.24 0.58
C ILE A 13 6.56 -7.66 -0.34
N VAL A 14 5.45 -8.12 0.23
CA VAL A 14 4.31 -8.63 -0.53
C VAL A 14 3.60 -7.52 -1.29
N GLY A 15 3.52 -6.32 -0.72
CA GLY A 15 2.97 -5.14 -1.42
C GLY A 15 3.79 -4.80 -2.67
N TRP A 16 5.12 -4.77 -2.54
CA TRP A 16 6.02 -4.43 -3.63
C TRP A 16 5.96 -5.43 -4.79
N PHE A 17 6.09 -6.72 -4.49
CA PHE A 17 6.09 -7.77 -5.52
C PHE A 17 4.69 -8.18 -5.98
N GLY A 18 3.69 -8.10 -5.10
CA GLY A 18 2.33 -8.55 -5.39
C GLY A 18 1.58 -7.61 -6.31
N LYS A 19 1.95 -6.32 -6.34
CA LYS A 19 1.34 -5.33 -7.24
C LYS A 19 1.42 -5.78 -8.70
N ASP A 20 2.62 -6.12 -9.17
CA ASP A 20 2.86 -6.31 -10.61
C ASP A 20 2.07 -7.50 -11.15
N ILE A 21 1.88 -8.53 -10.32
CA ILE A 21 1.06 -9.70 -10.63
C ILE A 21 -0.40 -9.28 -10.88
N ILE A 22 -0.96 -8.44 -10.02
CA ILE A 22 -2.37 -8.01 -10.14
C ILE A 22 -2.53 -6.97 -11.26
N ALA A 23 -1.64 -5.99 -11.32
CA ALA A 23 -1.70 -4.91 -12.31
C ALA A 23 -1.56 -5.43 -13.75
N SER A 24 -0.78 -6.50 -13.97
CA SER A 24 -0.64 -7.14 -15.29
C SER A 24 -1.94 -7.71 -15.88
N GLN A 25 -2.96 -7.95 -15.05
CA GLN A 25 -4.24 -8.49 -15.49
C GLN A 25 -5.24 -7.42 -15.90
N ILE A 26 -4.95 -6.14 -15.62
CA ILE A 26 -5.86 -5.04 -15.85
C ILE A 26 -5.43 -4.31 -17.13
N PRO A 27 -6.31 -4.19 -18.15
CA PRO A 27 -5.98 -3.48 -19.37
C PRO A 27 -5.67 -2.01 -19.07
N ASN A 28 -4.62 -1.46 -19.70
CA ASN A 28 -4.28 -0.04 -19.57
C ASN A 28 -5.47 0.83 -20.04
N GLN A 29 -6.01 1.63 -19.13
CA GLN A 29 -7.16 2.51 -19.38
C GLN A 29 -6.75 3.99 -19.36
N GLY A 30 -5.46 4.26 -19.12
CA GLY A 30 -4.87 5.60 -19.13
C GLY A 30 -4.18 5.92 -17.81
N ALA A 31 -3.15 6.77 -17.87
CA ALA A 31 -2.21 7.00 -16.77
C ALA A 31 -2.83 7.40 -15.42
N LEU A 32 -4.02 8.01 -15.42
CA LEU A 32 -4.77 8.34 -14.21
C LEU A 32 -5.44 7.11 -13.60
N ILE A 33 -6.15 6.33 -14.43
CA ILE A 33 -6.88 5.14 -13.99
C ILE A 33 -5.88 4.08 -13.53
N ASP A 34 -4.78 3.89 -14.27
CA ASP A 34 -3.75 2.91 -13.95
C ASP A 34 -3.14 3.19 -12.55
N ARG A 35 -2.93 4.47 -12.19
CA ARG A 35 -2.43 4.84 -10.84
C ARG A 35 -3.44 4.62 -9.72
N LEU A 36 -4.73 4.83 -9.99
CA LEU A 36 -5.79 4.55 -9.00
C LEU A 36 -5.94 3.04 -8.77
N VAL A 37 -5.83 2.26 -9.85
CA VAL A 37 -5.80 0.81 -9.80
C VAL A 37 -4.60 0.32 -8.98
N ASP A 38 -3.40 0.84 -9.26
CA ASP A 38 -2.19 0.53 -8.49
C ASP A 38 -2.35 0.81 -7.00
N ALA A 39 -2.86 1.98 -6.64
CA ALA A 39 -3.10 2.37 -5.25
C ALA A 39 -4.10 1.42 -4.57
N THR A 40 -5.17 1.08 -5.27
CA THR A 40 -6.20 0.15 -4.79
C THR A 40 -5.60 -1.24 -4.58
N CYS A 41 -4.78 -1.73 -5.52
CA CYS A 41 -4.09 -3.01 -5.39
C CYS A 41 -3.19 -3.03 -4.15
N PHE A 42 -2.39 -1.99 -3.93
CA PHE A 42 -1.56 -1.88 -2.72
C PHE A 42 -2.39 -1.92 -1.44
N ALA A 43 -3.49 -1.17 -1.37
CA ALA A 43 -4.35 -1.16 -0.19
C ALA A 43 -4.94 -2.55 0.11
N VAL A 44 -5.43 -3.24 -0.92
CA VAL A 44 -5.99 -4.58 -0.78
C VAL A 44 -4.92 -5.58 -0.35
N ILE A 45 -3.73 -5.55 -0.96
CA ILE A 45 -2.60 -6.43 -0.60
C ILE A 45 -2.18 -6.19 0.85
N VAL A 46 -1.95 -4.94 1.24
CA VAL A 46 -1.51 -4.57 2.60
C VAL A 46 -2.55 -5.04 3.64
N TRP A 47 -3.84 -4.87 3.35
CA TRP A 47 -4.91 -5.33 4.23
C TRP A 47 -4.99 -6.86 4.29
N LEU A 48 -4.92 -7.57 3.15
CA LEU A 48 -4.92 -9.04 3.11
C LEU A 48 -3.74 -9.63 3.87
N VAL A 49 -2.54 -9.06 3.68
CA VAL A 49 -1.35 -9.45 4.44
C VAL A 49 -1.54 -9.15 5.94
N GLY A 50 -2.15 -8.01 6.28
CA GLY A 50 -2.54 -7.67 7.65
C GLY A 50 -3.45 -8.74 8.27
N LEU A 51 -4.47 -9.15 7.52
CA LEU A 51 -5.46 -10.13 7.94
C LEU A 51 -4.82 -11.51 8.12
N ILE A 52 -4.14 -12.02 7.10
CA ILE A 52 -3.47 -13.33 7.14
C ILE A 52 -2.38 -13.34 8.21
N GLY A 53 -1.56 -12.29 8.26
CA GLY A 53 -0.52 -12.12 9.26
C GLY A 53 -1.06 -12.11 10.68
N SER A 54 -2.25 -11.56 10.93
CA SER A 54 -2.89 -11.61 12.25
C SER A 54 -3.35 -13.01 12.68
N LEU A 55 -3.53 -13.94 11.73
CA LEU A 55 -3.87 -15.33 12.01
C LEU A 55 -2.64 -16.18 12.32
N VAL A 56 -1.48 -15.83 11.73
CA VAL A 56 -0.23 -16.59 11.87
C VAL A 56 0.66 -16.04 12.99
N LEU A 57 0.71 -14.71 13.15
CA LEU A 57 1.60 -14.04 14.09
C LEU A 57 0.94 -13.86 15.45
N LYS A 58 1.62 -14.29 16.51
CA LYS A 58 1.15 -14.10 17.89
C LYS A 58 1.10 -12.61 18.26
N SER A 59 0.07 -12.25 19.01
CA SER A 59 -0.12 -10.90 19.59
C SER A 59 -0.31 -9.78 18.56
N VAL A 60 -0.78 -10.10 17.35
CA VAL A 60 -1.18 -9.12 16.34
C VAL A 60 -2.70 -8.99 16.32
N ARG A 61 -3.22 -7.77 16.43
CA ARG A 61 -4.66 -7.50 16.39
C ARG A 61 -5.20 -7.74 14.98
N ARG A 62 -6.38 -8.37 14.89
CA ARG A 62 -7.04 -8.67 13.61
C ARG A 62 -7.60 -7.39 12.99
N PRO A 63 -7.19 -7.02 11.76
CA PRO A 63 -7.73 -5.86 11.06
C PRO A 63 -9.16 -6.14 10.59
N GLY A 64 -10.00 -5.09 10.59
CA GLY A 64 -11.39 -5.15 10.14
C GLY A 64 -11.61 -4.42 8.82
N ALA A 65 -12.87 -4.31 8.40
CA ALA A 65 -13.27 -3.51 7.24
C ALA A 65 -12.87 -2.01 7.36
N PRO A 66 -12.93 -1.35 8.54
CA PRO A 66 -12.47 0.03 8.68
C PRO A 66 -10.98 0.21 8.37
N THR A 67 -10.17 -0.83 8.61
CA THR A 67 -8.73 -0.81 8.33
C THR A 67 -8.44 -0.92 6.84
N LEU A 68 -9.30 -1.61 6.07
CA LEU A 68 -9.21 -1.62 4.61
C LEU A 68 -9.50 -0.23 4.04
N VAL A 69 -10.57 0.41 4.52
CA VAL A 69 -10.94 1.76 4.07
C VAL A 69 -9.83 2.77 4.36
N SER A 70 -9.25 2.73 5.57
CA SER A 70 -8.14 3.63 5.90
C SER A 70 -6.88 3.36 5.08
N ALA A 71 -6.55 2.08 4.82
CA ALA A 71 -5.45 1.71 3.94
C ALA A 71 -5.69 2.20 2.50
N LEU A 72 -6.92 2.07 1.99
CA LEU A 72 -7.30 2.56 0.68
C LEU A 72 -7.17 4.08 0.58
N VAL A 73 -7.72 4.82 1.55
CA VAL A 73 -7.59 6.28 1.60
C VAL A 73 -6.12 6.68 1.64
N GLY A 74 -5.30 6.03 2.47
CA GLY A 74 -3.87 6.28 2.54
C GLY A 74 -3.15 6.03 1.22
N ALA A 75 -3.47 4.93 0.53
CA ALA A 75 -2.91 4.61 -0.78
C ALA A 75 -3.28 5.63 -1.85
N LEU A 76 -4.56 6.04 -1.87
CA LEU A 76 -5.07 7.05 -2.78
C LEU A 76 -4.44 8.42 -2.55
N ILE A 77 -4.21 8.81 -1.28
CA ILE A 77 -3.45 10.02 -0.95
C ILE A 77 -2.03 9.89 -1.51
N GLY A 78 -1.36 8.75 -1.34
CA GLY A 78 -0.03 8.51 -1.91
C GLY A 78 0.00 8.65 -3.44
N ALA A 79 -1.00 8.11 -4.15
CA ALA A 79 -1.13 8.29 -5.59
C ALA A 79 -1.44 9.74 -6.00
N ALA A 80 -2.28 10.44 -5.23
CA ALA A 80 -2.59 11.84 -5.43
C ALA A 80 -1.34 12.72 -5.28
N ILE A 81 -0.47 12.43 -4.31
CA ILE A 81 0.81 13.14 -4.16
C ILE A 81 1.66 13.03 -5.43
N ILE A 82 1.71 11.86 -6.07
CA ILE A 82 2.46 11.67 -7.32
C ILE A 82 1.86 12.49 -8.48
N LEU A 83 0.54 12.65 -8.49
CA LEU A 83 -0.18 13.36 -9.57
C LEU A 83 -0.13 14.87 -9.41
N PHE A 84 -0.38 15.37 -8.20
CA PHE A 84 -0.63 16.78 -7.94
C PHE A 84 0.57 17.53 -7.37
N LEU A 85 1.55 16.83 -6.76
CA LEU A 85 2.73 17.44 -6.14
C LEU A 85 4.05 16.95 -6.80
N PRO A 86 4.26 17.19 -8.10
CA PRO A 86 5.48 16.75 -8.79
C PRO A 86 6.75 17.42 -8.25
N ASP A 87 6.65 18.65 -7.73
CA ASP A 87 7.79 19.38 -7.15
C ASP A 87 8.29 18.74 -5.85
N LEU A 88 7.39 18.16 -5.05
CA LEU A 88 7.78 17.38 -3.87
C LEU A 88 8.58 16.13 -4.26
N LEU A 89 8.25 15.51 -5.40
CA LEU A 89 8.97 14.35 -5.92
C LEU A 89 10.36 14.72 -6.44
N ARG A 90 10.57 15.96 -6.89
CA ARG A 90 11.90 16.44 -7.35
C ARG A 90 12.87 16.64 -6.21
N ALA A 91 12.37 16.84 -5.00
CA ALA A 91 13.19 16.91 -3.79
C ALA A 91 13.65 15.51 -3.30
N LEU A 92 13.05 14.43 -3.80
CA LEU A 92 13.46 13.07 -3.50
C LEU A 92 14.59 12.61 -4.44
N PRO A 93 15.54 11.78 -3.94
CA PRO A 93 16.54 11.16 -4.78
C PRO A 93 15.90 10.41 -5.96
N ALA A 94 16.46 10.60 -7.16
CA ALA A 94 15.91 10.03 -8.38
C ALA A 94 15.96 8.49 -8.41
N GLU A 95 16.80 7.86 -7.57
CA GLU A 95 16.86 6.39 -7.46
C GLU A 95 15.63 5.79 -6.77
N ILE A 96 14.82 6.60 -6.07
CA ILE A 96 13.62 6.10 -5.39
C ILE A 96 12.51 5.88 -6.40
N ASN A 97 12.12 4.62 -6.57
CA ASN A 97 10.95 4.29 -7.38
C ASN A 97 9.69 4.88 -6.75
N ARG A 98 9.04 5.79 -7.49
CA ARG A 98 7.86 6.56 -7.05
C ARG A 98 6.67 5.68 -6.68
N GLY A 99 6.62 4.43 -7.18
CA GLY A 99 5.64 3.42 -6.78
C GLY A 99 5.66 3.08 -5.29
N PHE A 100 6.69 3.48 -4.54
CA PHE A 100 6.75 3.28 -3.09
C PHE A 100 5.82 4.22 -2.32
N ILE A 101 5.44 5.37 -2.88
CA ILE A 101 4.65 6.39 -2.18
C ILE A 101 3.20 5.91 -1.91
N PRO A 102 2.48 5.30 -2.88
CA PRO A 102 1.15 4.74 -2.64
C PRO A 102 1.21 3.53 -1.71
N LEU A 103 2.26 2.70 -1.78
CA LEU A 103 2.48 1.59 -0.85
C LEU A 103 2.70 2.09 0.58
N ALA A 104 3.55 3.10 0.76
CA ALA A 104 3.78 3.74 2.06
C ALA A 104 2.48 4.34 2.60
N GLY A 105 1.71 5.02 1.74
CA GLY A 105 0.38 5.52 2.08
C GLY A 105 -0.57 4.41 2.54
N ALA A 106 -0.61 3.28 1.83
CA ALA A 106 -1.42 2.12 2.19
C ALA A 106 -1.05 1.56 3.57
N ILE A 107 0.25 1.39 3.83
CA ILE A 107 0.76 0.89 5.11
C ILE A 107 0.42 1.88 6.22
N LEU A 108 0.68 3.18 6.04
CA LEU A 108 0.32 4.19 7.05
C LEU A 108 -1.19 4.19 7.34
N GLY A 109 -2.02 4.15 6.30
CA GLY A 109 -3.47 4.04 6.46
C GLY A 109 -3.90 2.79 7.23
N TYR A 110 -3.23 1.66 7.02
CA TYR A 110 -3.42 0.44 7.80
C TYR A 110 -3.00 0.62 9.27
N LEU A 111 -1.86 1.26 9.52
CA LEU A 111 -1.29 1.47 10.86
C LEU A 111 -2.13 2.40 11.74
N VAL A 112 -2.82 3.38 11.15
CA VAL A 112 -3.63 4.37 11.88
C VAL A 112 -4.89 3.75 12.53
N ARG A 113 -5.49 2.74 11.88
CA ARG A 113 -6.81 2.20 12.25
C ARG A 113 -6.77 0.79 12.84
N ARG A 114 -5.58 0.22 13.04
CA ARG A 114 -5.41 -1.11 13.65
C ARG A 114 -5.55 -1.06 15.17
#